data_AF-A0A3D2C8C9-F1
#
_entry.id   AF-A0A3D2C8C9-F1
#
_cell.length_a   1.000
_cell.length_b   1.000
_cell.length_c   1.000
_cell.angle_alpha   90.00
_cell.angle_beta   90.00
_cell.angle_gamma   90.00
#
_symmetry.space_group_name_H-M   'P 1'
#
loop_
_entity.id
_entity.type
_entity.pdbx_description
1 polymer ?
#
loop_
_entity_poly.entity_id
_entity_poly.type
_entity_poly.pdbx_seq_one_letter_code
_entity_poly.pdbx_strand_id
1 'polypeptide(L)'
;MPSFLLVLLSSLASAQDCDAAQLAKETAEATPVGSARAFVQLANCDANAAKAIAAETLPRLLGGDDANQAAVMAIRVGAAEPVAAWMDGLEADERARTVRALGEACSDSPEVQVFFVDRATTLGEKFWSDRWYRALTTCRVPAVQGILSAELDKGLGDDRLRFFAVLETYARSAGGGAVARLETLAQSTDDAEAQANIIAAFADAARVGTPEGIDAAAAQVATETIRKVAPTLKVKAVEQARMTLMALGDEPGSDAMAAIRYKAFDRGGETFIWGAVANETATCKNGKVQQRIHVAQVKERGNTWPDQLEDKVSGSAEITWELTLAERCKGTGEVKWLLSSAPFSDDEAYKAWADKTVEEASDAAAKSAVIEQEPLQI
;
A
#
# COMPACT_ATOMS: atom_id res chain seq x y z
N MET A 1 61.64 26.25 -21.43
CA MET A 1 61.29 24.90 -21.94
C MET A 1 61.81 23.89 -20.93
N PRO A 2 61.09 22.82 -20.53
CA PRO A 2 59.71 22.39 -20.74
C PRO A 2 58.97 22.17 -19.37
N SER A 3 57.80 21.51 -19.39
CA SER A 3 57.18 20.69 -18.32
C SER A 3 55.66 20.89 -18.23
N PHE A 4 54.98 20.50 -19.31
CA PHE A 4 53.56 20.14 -19.34
C PHE A 4 53.53 18.69 -19.82
N LEU A 5 53.41 17.70 -18.94
CA LEU A 5 53.03 16.30 -19.24
C LEU A 5 53.31 15.43 -18.00
N LEU A 6 52.41 15.42 -17.00
CA LEU A 6 52.40 14.39 -15.96
C LEU A 6 51.11 14.41 -15.11
N VAL A 7 49.94 14.45 -15.74
CA VAL A 7 48.66 14.16 -15.05
C VAL A 7 47.72 13.47 -16.05
N LEU A 8 47.98 12.21 -16.39
CA LEU A 8 47.07 11.39 -17.20
C LEU A 8 47.21 9.87 -16.97
N LEU A 9 47.86 9.43 -15.88
CA LEU A 9 48.20 8.01 -15.68
C LEU A 9 47.56 7.33 -14.47
N SER A 10 46.54 7.93 -13.84
CA SER A 10 45.91 7.34 -12.65
C SER A 10 44.62 6.56 -12.94
N SER A 11 44.29 6.27 -14.20
CA SER A 11 43.05 5.56 -14.59
C SER A 11 43.25 4.08 -14.93
N LEU A 12 44.46 3.53 -14.82
CA LEU A 12 44.75 2.12 -15.06
C LEU A 12 44.84 1.36 -13.74
N ALA A 13 43.72 1.29 -13.02
CA ALA A 13 43.59 0.41 -11.86
C ALA A 13 42.55 -0.68 -12.20
N SER A 14 43.09 -1.87 -12.47
CA SER A 14 42.43 -3.19 -12.53
C SER A 14 41.80 -3.62 -13.87
N ALA A 15 42.60 -3.70 -14.94
CA ALA A 15 42.46 -4.84 -15.85
C ALA A 15 43.11 -6.05 -15.16
N GLN A 16 42.34 -6.82 -14.39
CA GLN A 16 42.74 -8.20 -14.14
C GLN A 16 42.75 -8.86 -15.52
N ASP A 17 43.88 -9.46 -15.91
CA ASP A 17 44.02 -10.19 -17.18
C ASP A 17 42.93 -11.25 -17.24
N CYS A 18 41.85 -10.93 -17.94
CA CYS A 18 40.71 -11.80 -17.99
C CYS A 18 40.93 -12.85 -19.07
N ASP A 19 41.27 -14.07 -18.65
CA ASP A 19 41.43 -15.21 -19.54
C ASP A 19 40.05 -15.81 -19.85
N ALA A 20 39.37 -15.23 -20.84
CA ALA A 20 38.05 -15.67 -21.28
C ALA A 20 38.04 -17.14 -21.75
N ALA A 21 39.14 -17.63 -22.32
CA ALA A 21 39.25 -19.02 -22.76
C ALA A 21 39.30 -19.98 -21.56
N GLN A 22 40.07 -19.62 -20.53
CA GLN A 22 40.11 -20.37 -19.28
C GLN A 22 38.75 -20.33 -18.55
N LEU A 23 38.10 -19.17 -18.46
CA LEU A 23 36.77 -19.05 -17.84
C LEU A 23 35.67 -19.81 -18.61
N ALA A 24 35.74 -19.86 -19.94
CA ALA A 24 34.83 -20.68 -20.75
C ALA A 24 35.03 -22.17 -20.47
N LYS A 25 36.29 -22.61 -20.35
CA LYS A 25 36.61 -23.99 -19.98
C LYS A 25 36.12 -24.32 -18.57
N GLU A 26 36.36 -23.45 -17.59
CA GLU A 26 35.88 -23.61 -16.22
C GLU A 26 34.35 -23.70 -16.17
N THR A 27 33.65 -22.85 -16.95
CA THR A 27 32.20 -22.89 -17.07
C THR A 27 31.70 -24.24 -17.58
N ALA A 28 32.38 -24.82 -18.59
CA ALA A 28 32.00 -26.09 -19.18
C ALA A 28 32.30 -27.29 -18.26
N GLU A 29 33.41 -27.27 -17.52
CA GLU A 29 33.88 -28.38 -16.69
C GLU A 29 33.30 -28.38 -15.26
N ALA A 30 32.77 -27.24 -14.80
CA ALA A 30 32.24 -27.11 -13.45
C ALA A 30 30.93 -27.89 -13.19
N THR A 31 30.65 -28.08 -11.90
CA THR A 31 29.32 -28.51 -11.42
C THR A 31 28.26 -27.47 -11.80
N PRO A 32 26.95 -27.81 -11.81
CA PRO A 32 25.90 -26.84 -12.15
C PRO A 32 25.99 -25.50 -11.41
N VAL A 33 26.25 -25.52 -10.10
CA VAL A 33 26.41 -24.30 -9.29
C VAL A 33 27.70 -23.56 -9.62
N GLY A 34 28.82 -24.29 -9.80
CA GLY A 34 30.10 -23.68 -10.19
C GLY A 34 30.06 -23.07 -11.61
N SER A 35 29.33 -23.71 -12.52
CA SER A 35 29.13 -23.27 -13.90
C SER A 35 28.38 -21.95 -13.96
N ALA A 36 27.33 -21.76 -13.14
CA ALA A 36 26.61 -20.50 -13.05
C ALA A 36 27.52 -19.32 -12.64
N ARG A 37 28.37 -19.51 -11.62
CA ARG A 37 29.32 -18.47 -11.17
C ARG A 37 30.40 -18.19 -12.19
N ALA A 38 30.99 -19.23 -12.77
CA ALA A 38 32.01 -19.10 -13.82
C ALA A 38 31.43 -18.40 -15.06
N PHE A 39 30.19 -18.69 -15.43
CA PHE A 39 29.49 -18.01 -16.52
C PHE A 39 29.30 -16.51 -16.24
N VAL A 40 28.90 -16.12 -15.02
CA VAL A 40 28.79 -14.70 -14.65
C VAL A 40 30.15 -14.00 -14.75
N GLN A 41 31.23 -14.65 -14.30
CA GLN A 41 32.59 -14.10 -14.45
C GLN A 41 32.99 -13.96 -15.92
N LEU A 42 32.71 -14.98 -16.75
CA LEU A 42 32.94 -14.93 -18.19
C LEU A 42 32.12 -13.82 -18.86
N ALA A 43 30.85 -13.63 -18.49
CA ALA A 43 30.00 -12.61 -19.08
C ALA A 43 30.48 -11.19 -18.76
N ASN A 44 31.02 -10.97 -17.56
CA ASN A 44 31.66 -9.71 -17.18
C ASN A 44 33.02 -9.50 -17.87
N CYS A 45 33.69 -10.60 -18.23
CA CYS A 45 34.99 -10.64 -18.88
C CYS A 45 34.91 -10.38 -20.39
N ASP A 46 34.14 -11.22 -21.09
CA ASP A 46 33.96 -11.26 -22.52
C ASP A 46 32.52 -11.68 -22.84
N ALA A 47 31.68 -10.69 -23.11
CA ALA A 47 30.27 -10.90 -23.43
C ALA A 47 30.06 -11.79 -24.66
N ASN A 48 30.96 -11.73 -25.66
CA ASN A 48 30.83 -12.55 -26.87
C ASN A 48 31.14 -14.02 -26.59
N ALA A 49 32.19 -14.28 -25.80
CA ALA A 49 32.53 -15.62 -25.35
C ALA A 49 31.41 -16.23 -24.49
N ALA A 50 30.87 -15.46 -23.54
CA ALA A 50 29.72 -15.89 -22.73
C ALA A 50 28.49 -16.18 -23.59
N LYS A 51 28.15 -15.28 -24.52
CA LYS A 51 27.03 -15.48 -25.45
C LYS A 51 27.19 -16.75 -26.27
N ALA A 52 28.40 -17.06 -26.74
CA ALA A 52 28.68 -18.22 -27.57
C ALA A 52 28.43 -19.56 -26.83
N ILE A 53 28.68 -19.61 -25.52
CA ILE A 53 28.52 -20.84 -24.71
C ILE A 53 27.20 -20.92 -23.94
N ALA A 54 26.37 -19.87 -23.97
CA ALA A 54 25.16 -19.77 -23.15
C ALA A 54 24.16 -20.91 -23.42
N ALA A 55 23.98 -21.30 -24.68
CA ALA A 55 23.06 -22.39 -25.06
C ALA A 55 23.48 -23.76 -24.52
N GLU A 56 24.77 -23.99 -24.33
CA GLU A 56 25.30 -25.24 -23.76
C GLU A 56 25.35 -25.19 -22.23
N THR A 57 25.53 -23.99 -21.67
CA THR A 57 25.71 -23.77 -20.23
C THR A 57 24.37 -23.76 -19.49
N LEU A 58 23.40 -22.95 -19.96
CA LEU A 58 22.14 -22.70 -19.25
C LEU A 58 21.33 -23.97 -18.95
N PRO A 59 21.14 -24.93 -19.89
CA PRO A 59 20.36 -26.14 -19.63
C PRO A 59 20.94 -27.04 -18.52
N ARG A 60 22.21 -26.85 -18.15
CA ARG A 60 22.88 -27.62 -17.09
C ARG A 60 22.73 -26.98 -15.71
N LEU A 61 22.27 -25.74 -15.63
CA LEU A 61 22.16 -25.01 -14.37
C LEU A 61 20.96 -25.49 -13.57
N LEU A 62 21.15 -25.63 -12.26
CA LEU A 62 20.08 -25.89 -11.30
C LEU A 62 19.50 -24.57 -10.80
N GLY A 63 18.18 -24.52 -10.58
CA GLY A 63 17.52 -23.34 -10.04
C GLY A 63 18.16 -22.88 -8.71
N GLY A 64 18.28 -21.57 -8.54
CA GLY A 64 18.93 -20.96 -7.37
C GLY A 64 19.55 -19.60 -7.68
N ASP A 65 20.08 -18.94 -6.66
CA ASP A 65 20.55 -17.55 -6.77
C ASP A 65 21.68 -17.39 -7.80
N ASP A 66 22.65 -18.31 -7.82
CA ASP A 66 23.74 -18.29 -8.80
C ASP A 66 23.21 -18.43 -10.24
N ALA A 67 22.24 -19.33 -10.47
CA ALA A 67 21.63 -19.52 -11.79
C ALA A 67 20.75 -18.32 -12.20
N ASN A 68 20.08 -17.68 -11.25
CA ASN A 68 19.32 -16.46 -11.49
C ASN A 68 20.24 -15.32 -11.95
N GLN A 69 21.41 -15.16 -11.32
CA GLN A 69 22.42 -14.19 -11.75
C GLN A 69 22.98 -14.53 -13.14
N ALA A 70 23.26 -15.81 -13.41
CA ALA A 70 23.68 -16.27 -14.72
C ALA A 70 22.63 -15.98 -15.81
N ALA A 71 21.34 -16.14 -15.50
CA ALA A 71 20.24 -15.82 -16.42
C ALA A 71 20.14 -14.32 -16.72
N VAL A 72 20.26 -13.46 -15.70
CA VAL A 72 20.34 -11.99 -15.89
C VAL A 72 21.51 -11.63 -16.80
N MET A 73 22.69 -12.18 -16.54
CA MET A 73 23.89 -11.92 -17.34
C MET A 73 23.78 -12.47 -18.77
N ALA A 74 23.19 -13.65 -18.94
CA ALA A 74 22.95 -14.24 -20.26
C ALA A 74 22.05 -13.34 -21.11
N ILE A 75 20.99 -12.77 -20.54
CA ILE A 75 20.15 -11.79 -21.25
C ILE A 75 20.96 -10.54 -21.61
N ARG A 76 21.75 -10.00 -20.68
CA ARG A 76 22.60 -8.81 -20.92
C ARG A 76 23.60 -9.00 -22.06
N VAL A 77 24.14 -10.20 -22.24
CA VAL A 77 25.05 -10.51 -23.37
C VAL A 77 24.30 -10.93 -24.65
N GLY A 78 22.96 -10.82 -24.67
CA GLY A 78 22.13 -11.11 -25.83
C GLY A 78 21.84 -12.59 -26.07
N ALA A 79 21.86 -13.41 -25.03
CA ALA A 79 21.49 -14.84 -25.05
C ALA A 79 20.11 -15.09 -24.39
N ALA A 80 19.13 -14.25 -24.72
CA ALA A 80 17.77 -14.31 -24.18
C ALA A 80 17.02 -15.62 -24.48
N GLU A 81 17.16 -16.16 -25.69
CA GLU A 81 16.47 -17.38 -26.13
C GLU A 81 16.91 -18.62 -25.33
N PRO A 82 18.22 -18.89 -25.13
CA PRO A 82 18.68 -19.90 -24.17
C PRO A 82 18.11 -19.76 -22.76
N VAL A 83 17.95 -18.52 -22.26
CA VAL A 83 17.36 -18.28 -20.93
C VAL A 83 15.89 -18.66 -20.91
N ALA A 84 15.12 -18.27 -21.93
CA ALA A 84 13.71 -18.65 -22.03
C ALA A 84 13.54 -20.18 -22.07
N ALA A 85 14.34 -20.87 -22.88
CA ALA A 85 14.30 -22.33 -22.99
C ALA A 85 14.64 -23.03 -21.66
N TRP A 86 15.65 -22.53 -20.95
CA TRP A 86 15.99 -23.04 -19.61
C TRP A 86 14.85 -22.80 -18.60
N MET A 87 14.26 -21.60 -18.58
CA MET A 87 13.16 -21.25 -17.66
C MET A 87 11.89 -22.08 -17.90
N ASP A 88 11.62 -22.49 -19.14
CA ASP A 88 10.48 -23.36 -19.47
C ASP A 88 10.62 -24.77 -18.86
N GLY A 89 11.85 -25.19 -18.53
CA GLY A 89 12.15 -26.45 -17.84
C GLY A 89 12.22 -26.37 -16.32
N LEU A 90 12.09 -25.19 -15.72
CA LEU A 90 12.15 -24.99 -14.27
C LEU A 90 10.82 -25.32 -13.59
N GLU A 91 10.92 -25.77 -12.33
CA GLU A 91 9.77 -25.87 -11.44
C GLU A 91 9.15 -24.49 -11.19
N ALA A 92 7.86 -24.46 -10.81
CA ALA A 92 7.12 -23.21 -10.74
C ALA A 92 7.70 -22.19 -9.74
N ASP A 93 8.24 -22.66 -8.61
CA ASP A 93 8.85 -21.81 -7.58
C ASP A 93 10.25 -21.30 -8.01
N GLU A 94 11.03 -22.14 -8.68
CA GLU A 94 12.31 -21.77 -9.30
C GLU A 94 12.12 -20.71 -10.36
N ARG A 95 11.19 -20.94 -11.30
CA ARG A 95 10.83 -19.96 -12.33
C ARG A 95 10.38 -18.64 -11.73
N ALA A 96 9.56 -18.66 -10.67
CA ALA A 96 9.12 -17.45 -10.01
C ALA A 96 10.30 -16.67 -9.37
N ARG A 97 11.29 -17.35 -8.79
CA ARG A 97 12.51 -16.73 -8.27
C ARG A 97 13.35 -16.11 -9.40
N THR A 98 13.51 -16.82 -10.52
CA THR A 98 14.23 -16.29 -11.69
C THR A 98 13.53 -15.06 -12.26
N VAL A 99 12.20 -15.12 -12.46
CA VAL A 99 11.41 -13.98 -12.93
C VAL A 99 11.57 -12.77 -12.01
N ARG A 100 11.60 -12.96 -10.68
CA ARG A 100 11.88 -11.87 -9.73
C ARG A 100 13.27 -11.27 -9.92
N ALA A 101 14.32 -12.10 -10.02
CA ALA A 101 15.69 -11.61 -10.24
C ALA A 101 15.83 -10.81 -11.54
N LEU A 102 15.12 -11.23 -12.60
CA LEU A 102 15.03 -10.44 -13.83
C LEU A 102 14.32 -9.10 -13.60
N GLY A 103 13.23 -9.08 -12.82
CA GLY A 103 12.52 -7.86 -12.44
C GLY A 103 13.40 -6.85 -11.70
N GLU A 104 14.22 -7.33 -10.77
CA GLU A 104 15.20 -6.51 -10.02
C GLU A 104 16.23 -5.88 -10.96
N ALA A 105 16.69 -6.61 -11.98
CA ALA A 105 17.64 -6.11 -12.98
C ALA A 105 17.03 -5.23 -14.07
N CYS A 106 15.69 -5.18 -14.17
CA CYS A 106 14.98 -4.64 -15.34
C CYS A 106 15.17 -3.13 -15.53
N SER A 107 15.18 -2.34 -14.46
CA SER A 107 15.36 -0.88 -14.59
C SER A 107 16.74 -0.48 -15.14
N ASP A 108 17.77 -1.31 -14.90
CA ASP A 108 19.16 -0.99 -15.25
C ASP A 108 19.67 -1.73 -16.50
N SER A 109 18.85 -2.58 -17.14
CA SER A 109 19.24 -3.34 -18.33
C SER A 109 18.20 -3.26 -19.44
N PRO A 110 18.49 -2.53 -20.53
CA PRO A 110 17.65 -2.50 -21.73
C PRO A 110 17.36 -3.89 -22.30
N GLU A 111 18.31 -4.81 -22.24
CA GLU A 111 18.17 -6.18 -22.72
C GLU A 111 17.13 -6.96 -21.90
N VAL A 112 17.12 -6.77 -20.57
CA VAL A 112 16.11 -7.38 -19.69
C VAL A 112 14.73 -6.76 -19.92
N GLN A 113 14.66 -5.46 -20.22
CA GLN A 113 13.40 -4.81 -20.58
C GLN A 113 12.81 -5.40 -21.87
N VAL A 114 13.64 -5.52 -22.91
CA VAL A 114 13.26 -6.15 -24.19
C VAL A 114 12.82 -7.59 -23.95
N PHE A 115 13.54 -8.35 -23.11
CA PHE A 115 13.15 -9.71 -22.75
C PHE A 115 11.74 -9.78 -22.16
N PHE A 116 11.37 -8.90 -21.22
CA PHE A 116 10.00 -8.88 -20.68
C PHE A 116 8.95 -8.51 -21.72
N VAL A 117 9.23 -7.56 -22.60
CA VAL A 117 8.33 -7.16 -23.69
C VAL A 117 8.09 -8.32 -24.67
N ASP A 118 9.16 -9.01 -25.06
CA ASP A 118 9.11 -10.16 -25.95
C ASP A 118 8.36 -11.33 -25.30
N ARG A 119 8.60 -11.58 -24.00
CA ARG A 119 7.88 -12.62 -23.25
C ARG A 119 6.39 -12.30 -23.09
N ALA A 120 6.02 -11.05 -22.83
CA ALA A 120 4.61 -10.66 -22.79
C ALA A 120 3.89 -10.96 -24.12
N THR A 121 4.56 -10.68 -25.24
CA THR A 121 4.03 -10.95 -26.59
C THR A 121 3.97 -12.45 -26.89
N THR A 122 5.06 -13.17 -26.61
CA THR A 122 5.22 -14.59 -26.98
C THR A 122 4.37 -15.53 -26.12
N LEU A 123 4.28 -15.25 -24.82
CA LEU A 123 3.49 -16.07 -23.90
C LEU A 123 1.99 -15.74 -23.96
N GLY A 124 1.61 -14.53 -24.37
CA GLY A 124 0.22 -14.07 -24.40
C GLY A 124 -0.44 -14.29 -23.05
N GLU A 125 -1.52 -15.08 -23.01
CA GLU A 125 -2.27 -15.35 -21.78
C GLU A 125 -1.44 -15.99 -20.66
N LYS A 126 -0.43 -16.80 -21.02
CA LYS A 126 0.46 -17.43 -20.03
C LYS A 126 1.30 -16.41 -19.26
N PHE A 127 1.58 -15.24 -19.85
CA PHE A 127 2.27 -14.17 -19.14
C PHE A 127 1.48 -13.73 -17.90
N TRP A 128 0.16 -13.64 -18.04
CA TRP A 128 -0.76 -13.22 -16.99
C TRP A 128 -1.08 -14.35 -16.01
N SER A 129 -1.43 -15.53 -16.51
CA SER A 129 -1.78 -16.69 -15.66
C SER A 129 -0.61 -17.13 -14.78
N ASP A 130 0.61 -17.10 -15.33
CA ASP A 130 1.82 -17.50 -14.62
C ASP A 130 2.48 -16.33 -13.88
N ARG A 131 1.80 -15.17 -13.87
CA ARG A 131 2.13 -14.00 -13.06
C ARG A 131 3.52 -13.41 -13.34
N TRP A 132 3.99 -13.48 -14.58
CA TRP A 132 5.25 -12.86 -15.00
C TRP A 132 5.28 -11.36 -14.70
N TYR A 133 4.12 -10.70 -14.85
CA TYR A 133 3.97 -9.27 -14.61
C TYR A 133 4.38 -8.84 -13.18
N ARG A 134 4.35 -9.73 -12.18
CA ARG A 134 4.70 -9.35 -10.79
C ARG A 134 6.15 -8.90 -10.62
N ALA A 135 7.04 -9.32 -11.53
CA ALA A 135 8.43 -8.85 -11.55
C ALA A 135 8.58 -7.42 -12.09
N LEU A 136 7.53 -6.86 -12.68
CA LEU A 136 7.59 -5.53 -13.31
C LEU A 136 7.40 -4.38 -12.31
N THR A 137 7.11 -4.68 -11.03
CA THR A 137 6.90 -3.67 -9.98
C THR A 137 8.06 -2.69 -9.83
N THR A 138 9.30 -3.17 -10.03
CA THR A 138 10.53 -2.38 -9.95
C THR A 138 11.02 -1.89 -11.32
N CYS A 139 10.41 -2.33 -12.41
CA CYS A 139 10.85 -1.98 -13.77
C CYS A 139 10.15 -0.70 -14.25
N ARG A 140 10.87 0.42 -14.20
CA ARG A 140 10.30 1.76 -14.40
C ARG A 140 10.53 2.31 -15.81
N VAL A 141 10.13 1.53 -16.81
CA VAL A 141 10.32 1.93 -18.22
C VAL A 141 9.00 2.02 -18.98
N PRO A 142 8.87 2.98 -19.93
CA PRO A 142 7.61 3.21 -20.64
C PRO A 142 7.05 1.99 -21.37
N ALA A 143 7.91 1.15 -21.96
CA ALA A 143 7.47 -0.04 -22.68
C ALA A 143 6.76 -1.06 -21.76
N VAL A 144 7.32 -1.28 -20.57
CA VAL A 144 6.75 -2.16 -19.54
C VAL A 144 5.45 -1.57 -18.97
N GLN A 145 5.45 -0.27 -18.68
CA GLN A 145 4.24 0.44 -18.25
C GLN A 145 3.14 0.37 -19.30
N GLY A 146 3.49 0.40 -20.59
CA GLY A 146 2.56 0.23 -21.70
C GLY A 146 1.87 -1.15 -21.71
N ILE A 147 2.61 -2.23 -21.44
CA ILE A 147 2.04 -3.58 -21.32
C ILE A 147 1.02 -3.66 -20.18
N LEU A 148 1.41 -3.15 -19.00
CA LEU A 148 0.53 -3.14 -17.82
C LEU A 148 -0.70 -2.25 -18.04
N SER A 149 -0.50 -1.08 -18.66
CA SER A 149 -1.58 -0.15 -19.00
C SER A 149 -2.58 -0.78 -19.96
N ALA A 150 -2.10 -1.44 -21.03
CA ALA A 150 -2.96 -2.10 -22.01
C ALA A 150 -3.79 -3.23 -21.39
N GLU A 151 -3.25 -3.94 -20.40
CA GLU A 151 -4.02 -4.94 -19.65
C GLU A 151 -5.10 -4.30 -18.78
N LEU A 152 -4.78 -3.19 -18.10
CA LEU A 152 -5.77 -2.43 -17.34
C LEU A 152 -6.87 -1.82 -18.23
N ASP A 153 -6.56 -1.47 -19.48
CA ASP A 153 -7.55 -0.95 -20.44
C ASP A 153 -8.61 -1.99 -20.83
N LYS A 154 -8.37 -3.29 -20.60
CA LYS A 154 -9.40 -4.34 -20.73
C LYS A 154 -10.50 -4.22 -19.67
N GLY A 155 -10.27 -3.43 -18.63
CA GLY A 155 -11.18 -3.24 -17.50
C GLY A 155 -11.16 -4.42 -16.53
N LEU A 156 -12.11 -4.40 -15.60
CA LEU A 156 -12.17 -5.34 -14.49
C LEU A 156 -12.30 -6.81 -14.92
N GLY A 157 -13.04 -7.08 -16.01
CA GLY A 157 -13.28 -8.42 -16.54
C GLY A 157 -13.90 -9.40 -15.54
N ASP A 158 -13.87 -10.69 -15.88
CA ASP A 158 -14.31 -11.77 -14.99
C ASP A 158 -13.23 -12.15 -13.94
N ASP A 159 -11.95 -11.95 -14.27
CA ASP A 159 -10.80 -12.19 -13.38
C ASP A 159 -10.41 -10.91 -12.62
N ARG A 160 -11.24 -10.54 -11.64
CA ARG A 160 -11.04 -9.34 -10.80
C ARG A 160 -9.68 -9.34 -10.10
N LEU A 161 -9.20 -10.50 -9.68
CA LEU A 161 -7.91 -10.65 -8.98
C LEU A 161 -6.74 -10.28 -9.87
N ARG A 162 -6.79 -10.63 -11.16
CA ARG A 162 -5.81 -10.17 -12.14
C ARG A 162 -5.83 -8.66 -12.28
N PHE A 163 -7.00 -8.05 -12.45
CA PHE A 163 -7.11 -6.59 -12.58
C PHE A 163 -6.44 -5.89 -11.39
N PHE A 164 -6.76 -6.29 -10.15
CA PHE A 164 -6.15 -5.68 -8.95
C PHE A 164 -4.64 -5.91 -8.87
N ALA A 165 -4.16 -7.11 -9.20
CA ALA A 165 -2.72 -7.41 -9.16
C ALA A 165 -1.93 -6.66 -10.23
N VAL A 166 -2.51 -6.47 -11.43
CA VAL A 166 -1.91 -5.66 -12.50
C VAL A 166 -1.94 -4.18 -12.12
N LEU A 167 -3.01 -3.71 -11.48
CA LEU A 167 -3.15 -2.32 -11.02
C LEU A 167 -2.08 -1.96 -9.98
N GLU A 168 -1.87 -2.82 -8.98
CA GLU A 168 -0.79 -2.69 -7.99
C GLU A 168 0.58 -2.65 -8.69
N THR A 169 0.82 -3.60 -9.60
CA THR A 169 2.08 -3.69 -10.35
C THR A 169 2.34 -2.43 -11.18
N TYR A 170 1.32 -1.94 -11.88
CA TYR A 170 1.38 -0.71 -12.67
C TYR A 170 1.67 0.50 -11.78
N ALA A 171 0.95 0.65 -10.66
CA ALA A 171 1.14 1.78 -9.76
C ALA A 171 2.58 1.83 -9.22
N ARG A 172 3.15 0.70 -8.81
CA ARG A 172 4.56 0.62 -8.35
C ARG A 172 5.57 0.90 -9.46
N SER A 173 5.34 0.35 -10.64
CA SER A 173 6.21 0.51 -11.81
C SER A 173 6.22 1.95 -12.34
N ALA A 174 5.05 2.59 -12.40
CA ALA A 174 4.91 3.96 -12.89
C ALA A 174 5.17 5.02 -11.81
N GLY A 175 5.10 4.66 -10.52
CA GLY A 175 5.28 5.57 -9.41
C GLY A 175 4.31 6.76 -9.49
N GLY A 176 4.81 7.98 -9.23
CA GLY A 176 4.02 9.21 -9.39
C GLY A 176 3.40 9.39 -10.79
N GLY A 177 3.98 8.80 -11.84
CA GLY A 177 3.42 8.80 -13.18
C GLY A 177 2.07 8.04 -13.31
N ALA A 178 1.74 7.17 -12.35
CA ALA A 178 0.48 6.44 -12.32
C ALA A 178 -0.72 7.32 -11.93
N VAL A 179 -0.49 8.40 -11.18
CA VAL A 179 -1.55 9.15 -10.48
C VAL A 179 -2.67 9.62 -11.42
N ALA A 180 -2.33 10.20 -12.57
CA ALA A 180 -3.34 10.69 -13.52
C ALA A 180 -4.25 9.57 -14.07
N ARG A 181 -3.68 8.37 -14.27
CA ARG A 181 -4.44 7.20 -14.71
C ARG A 181 -5.30 6.63 -13.58
N LEU A 182 -4.77 6.58 -12.35
CA LEU A 182 -5.53 6.18 -11.18
C LEU A 182 -6.73 7.12 -10.93
N GLU A 183 -6.55 8.43 -11.14
CA GLU A 183 -7.65 9.40 -11.09
C GLU A 183 -8.76 9.05 -12.10
N THR A 184 -8.35 8.85 -13.35
CA THR A 184 -9.27 8.52 -14.45
C THR A 184 -10.04 7.23 -14.14
N LEU A 185 -9.35 6.19 -13.69
CA LEU A 185 -9.95 4.91 -13.31
C LEU A 185 -10.91 5.08 -12.13
N ALA A 186 -10.55 5.85 -11.10
CA ALA A 186 -11.40 6.08 -9.93
C ALA A 186 -12.72 6.78 -10.31
N GLN A 187 -12.66 7.73 -11.24
CA GLN A 187 -13.83 8.48 -11.75
C GLN A 187 -14.71 7.65 -12.68
N SER A 188 -14.13 6.78 -13.52
CA SER A 188 -14.87 5.99 -14.50
C SER A 188 -15.40 4.67 -13.97
N THR A 189 -14.89 4.20 -12.84
CA THR A 189 -15.27 2.89 -12.26
C THR A 189 -16.48 3.04 -11.35
N ASP A 190 -17.56 2.31 -11.66
CA ASP A 190 -18.75 2.27 -10.80
C ASP A 190 -18.68 1.13 -9.75
N ASP A 191 -17.83 0.13 -9.92
CA ASP A 191 -17.73 -0.95 -8.92
C ASP A 191 -17.05 -0.45 -7.62
N ALA A 192 -17.73 -0.56 -6.48
CA ALA A 192 -17.28 0.00 -5.21
C ALA A 192 -15.98 -0.64 -4.68
N GLU A 193 -15.77 -1.93 -4.94
CA GLU A 193 -14.54 -2.62 -4.56
C GLU A 193 -13.39 -2.25 -5.49
N ALA A 194 -13.65 -2.15 -6.79
CA ALA A 194 -12.64 -1.71 -7.74
C ALA A 194 -12.21 -0.26 -7.46
N GLN A 195 -13.15 0.65 -7.17
CA GLN A 195 -12.81 2.00 -6.71
C GLN A 195 -11.91 1.96 -5.47
N ALA A 196 -12.23 1.14 -4.46
CA ALA A 196 -11.38 1.01 -3.28
C ALA A 196 -9.96 0.53 -3.63
N ASN A 197 -9.81 -0.50 -4.47
CA ASN A 197 -8.50 -0.98 -4.91
C ASN A 197 -7.73 0.08 -5.72
N ILE A 198 -8.41 0.89 -6.55
CA ILE A 198 -7.81 2.03 -7.25
C ILE A 198 -7.33 3.10 -6.28
N ILE A 199 -8.11 3.40 -5.24
CA ILE A 199 -7.71 4.34 -4.19
C ILE A 199 -6.52 3.81 -3.38
N ALA A 200 -6.47 2.51 -3.08
CA ALA A 200 -5.31 1.90 -2.43
C ALA A 200 -4.03 2.02 -3.27
N ALA A 201 -4.15 1.86 -4.59
CA ALA A 201 -3.01 1.92 -5.51
C ALA A 201 -2.30 3.30 -5.57
N PHE A 202 -2.92 4.37 -5.06
CA PHE A 202 -2.22 5.64 -4.87
C PHE A 202 -1.07 5.56 -3.86
N ALA A 203 -1.20 4.74 -2.81
CA ALA A 203 -0.12 4.48 -1.86
C ALA A 203 1.03 3.69 -2.51
N ASP A 204 0.71 2.73 -3.39
CA ASP A 204 1.69 1.99 -4.18
C ASP A 204 2.47 2.92 -5.14
N ALA A 205 1.77 3.85 -5.80
CA ALA A 205 2.38 4.87 -6.65
C ALA A 205 3.33 5.79 -5.88
N ALA A 206 2.99 6.09 -4.62
CA ALA A 206 3.82 6.86 -3.69
C ALA A 206 4.87 6.02 -2.93
N ARG A 207 4.98 4.71 -3.23
CA ARG A 207 5.96 3.77 -2.64
C ARG A 207 5.83 3.57 -1.13
N VAL A 208 4.63 3.73 -0.59
CA VAL A 208 4.35 3.40 0.81
C VAL A 208 4.70 1.93 1.07
N GLY A 209 5.41 1.66 2.17
CA GLY A 209 5.79 0.31 2.59
C GLY A 209 6.97 -0.31 1.82
N THR A 210 7.64 0.44 0.95
CA THR A 210 8.86 -0.03 0.25
C THR A 210 10.14 0.29 1.04
N PRO A 211 11.26 -0.43 0.81
CA PRO A 211 12.55 -0.13 1.45
C PRO A 211 13.08 1.27 1.17
N GLU A 212 12.73 1.86 0.02
CA GLU A 212 13.12 3.21 -0.37
C GLU A 212 12.37 4.31 0.40
N GLY A 213 11.31 3.94 1.13
CA GLY A 213 10.41 4.86 1.80
C GLY A 213 9.44 5.57 0.85
N ILE A 214 8.62 6.45 1.42
CA ILE A 214 7.59 7.19 0.69
C ILE A 214 8.25 8.23 -0.24
N ASP A 215 7.85 8.23 -1.51
CA ASP A 215 8.17 9.29 -2.46
C ASP A 215 7.29 10.50 -2.17
N ALA A 216 7.85 11.50 -1.48
CA ALA A 216 7.09 12.66 -1.00
C ALA A 216 6.39 13.46 -2.12
N ALA A 217 7.00 13.56 -3.31
CA ALA A 217 6.40 14.27 -4.43
C ALA A 217 5.20 13.50 -5.00
N ALA A 218 5.34 12.18 -5.17
CA ALA A 218 4.23 11.33 -5.57
C ALA A 218 3.12 11.29 -4.51
N ALA A 219 3.48 11.26 -3.22
CA ALA A 219 2.53 11.27 -2.12
C ALA A 219 1.69 12.55 -2.08
N GLN A 220 2.31 13.72 -2.27
CA GLN A 220 1.58 14.98 -2.33
C GLN A 220 0.55 15.00 -3.47
N VAL A 221 0.98 14.63 -4.68
CA VAL A 221 0.09 14.59 -5.86
C VAL A 221 -1.03 13.56 -5.67
N ALA A 222 -0.71 12.40 -5.10
CA ALA A 222 -1.69 11.37 -4.76
C ALA A 222 -2.73 11.88 -3.75
N THR A 223 -2.30 12.51 -2.67
CA THR A 223 -3.16 13.10 -1.64
C THR A 223 -4.10 14.17 -2.21
N GLU A 224 -3.59 15.10 -3.01
CA GLU A 224 -4.41 16.11 -3.69
C GLU A 224 -5.44 15.46 -4.62
N THR A 225 -5.04 14.43 -5.35
CA THR A 225 -5.91 13.70 -6.28
C THR A 225 -7.00 12.91 -5.57
N ILE A 226 -6.67 12.21 -4.48
CA ILE A 226 -7.66 11.48 -3.67
C ILE A 226 -8.73 12.45 -3.16
N ARG A 227 -8.33 13.60 -2.61
CA ARG A 227 -9.28 14.62 -2.14
C ARG A 227 -10.17 15.16 -3.25
N LYS A 228 -9.63 15.32 -4.45
CA LYS A 228 -10.38 15.75 -5.65
C LYS A 228 -11.44 14.71 -6.07
N VAL A 229 -11.12 13.42 -6.06
CA VAL A 229 -12.06 12.36 -6.49
C VAL A 229 -13.00 11.90 -5.38
N ALA A 230 -12.66 12.14 -4.12
CA ALA A 230 -13.42 11.65 -2.96
C ALA A 230 -14.95 11.94 -3.03
N PRO A 231 -15.43 13.11 -3.48
CA PRO A 231 -16.87 13.39 -3.56
C PRO A 231 -17.67 12.48 -4.50
N THR A 232 -17.00 11.79 -5.44
CA THR A 232 -17.66 10.86 -6.39
C THR A 232 -17.48 9.40 -6.00
N LEU A 233 -16.76 9.10 -4.92
CA LEU A 233 -16.49 7.74 -4.48
C LEU A 233 -17.69 7.12 -3.78
N LYS A 234 -17.85 5.80 -3.95
CA LYS A 234 -18.77 5.00 -3.13
C LYS A 234 -18.22 4.85 -1.72
N VAL A 235 -19.10 4.60 -0.76
CA VAL A 235 -18.79 4.51 0.68
C VAL A 235 -17.53 3.68 0.99
N LYS A 236 -17.41 2.47 0.42
CA LYS A 236 -16.24 1.59 0.62
C LYS A 236 -14.93 2.23 0.15
N ALA A 237 -14.97 2.98 -0.95
CA ALA A 237 -13.81 3.68 -1.48
C ALA A 237 -13.47 4.95 -0.68
N VAL A 238 -14.46 5.60 -0.04
CA VAL A 238 -14.21 6.70 0.91
C VAL A 238 -13.49 6.20 2.17
N GLU A 239 -13.91 5.04 2.70
CA GLU A 239 -13.21 4.39 3.82
C GLU A 239 -11.77 3.99 3.45
N GLN A 240 -11.57 3.51 2.22
CA GLN A 240 -10.23 3.26 1.70
C GLN A 240 -9.43 4.56 1.50
N ALA A 241 -10.06 5.65 1.05
CA ALA A 241 -9.41 6.96 0.90
C ALA A 241 -8.88 7.48 2.24
N ARG A 242 -9.66 7.33 3.32
CA ARG A 242 -9.22 7.63 4.69
C ARG A 242 -7.92 6.89 5.02
N MET A 243 -7.91 5.57 4.87
CA MET A 243 -6.74 4.74 5.19
C MET A 243 -5.52 5.08 4.31
N THR A 244 -5.75 5.30 3.02
CA THR A 244 -4.69 5.66 2.07
C THR A 244 -4.09 7.03 2.41
N LEU A 245 -4.91 8.05 2.72
CA LEU A 245 -4.44 9.38 3.12
C LEU A 245 -3.60 9.33 4.40
N MET A 246 -4.04 8.55 5.39
CA MET A 246 -3.25 8.30 6.60
C MET A 246 -1.88 7.66 6.27
N ALA A 247 -1.86 6.65 5.40
CA ALA A 247 -0.64 5.99 4.97
C ALA A 247 0.31 6.91 4.16
N LEU A 248 -0.24 7.93 3.50
CA LEU A 248 0.49 8.99 2.81
C LEU A 248 0.93 10.13 3.73
N GLY A 249 0.55 10.11 5.01
CA GLY A 249 0.87 11.14 5.99
C GLY A 249 -0.04 12.38 5.97
N ASP A 250 -1.21 12.31 5.32
CA ASP A 250 -2.23 13.38 5.36
C ASP A 250 -3.35 13.02 6.33
N GLU A 251 -3.04 13.06 7.63
CA GLU A 251 -4.03 12.87 8.71
C GLU A 251 -5.21 13.87 8.61
N PRO A 252 -5.01 15.19 8.39
CA PRO A 252 -6.13 16.11 8.21
C PRO A 252 -7.02 15.77 7.01
N GLY A 253 -6.43 15.34 5.88
CA GLY A 253 -7.19 14.88 4.73
C GLY A 253 -7.94 13.57 4.99
N SER A 254 -7.34 12.64 5.72
CA SER A 254 -7.99 11.41 6.18
C SER A 254 -9.22 11.71 7.03
N ASP A 255 -9.07 12.63 7.99
CA ASP A 255 -10.16 13.05 8.87
C ASP A 255 -11.30 13.71 8.09
N ALA A 256 -10.98 14.59 7.14
CA ALA A 256 -11.95 15.25 6.26
C ALA A 256 -12.77 14.27 5.39
N MET A 257 -12.34 13.01 5.24
CA MET A 257 -13.15 11.99 4.56
C MET A 257 -14.44 11.65 5.32
N ALA A 258 -14.54 11.96 6.63
CA ALA A 258 -15.76 11.76 7.41
C ALA A 258 -16.95 12.57 6.86
N ALA A 259 -16.75 13.84 6.47
CA ALA A 259 -17.78 14.68 5.86
C ALA A 259 -18.37 14.05 4.59
N ILE A 260 -17.53 13.37 3.80
CA ILE A 260 -17.95 12.67 2.58
C ILE A 260 -18.69 11.38 2.95
N ARG A 261 -18.12 10.60 3.88
CA ARG A 261 -18.69 9.32 4.36
C ARG A 261 -20.08 9.47 4.95
N TYR A 262 -20.32 10.57 5.65
CA TYR A 262 -21.54 10.84 6.39
C TYR A 262 -22.40 11.94 5.77
N LYS A 263 -22.13 12.37 4.54
CA LYS A 263 -22.84 13.46 3.86
C LYS A 263 -24.38 13.42 3.97
N ALA A 264 -24.98 12.22 3.99
CA ALA A 264 -26.42 12.05 4.16
C ALA A 264 -26.97 12.50 5.53
N PHE A 265 -26.11 12.72 6.51
CA PHE A 265 -26.41 13.15 7.88
C PHE A 265 -26.02 14.61 8.16
N ASP A 266 -25.52 15.34 7.16
CA ASP A 266 -25.18 16.76 7.31
C ASP A 266 -26.44 17.59 7.60
N ARG A 267 -26.40 18.38 8.68
CA ARG A 267 -27.47 19.31 9.07
C ARG A 267 -27.38 20.67 8.40
N GLY A 268 -26.41 20.84 7.49
CA GLY A 268 -26.11 22.06 6.77
C GLY A 268 -24.81 22.67 7.27
N GLY A 269 -23.96 23.09 6.32
CA GLY A 269 -22.67 23.69 6.63
C GLY A 269 -21.70 22.71 7.29
N GLU A 270 -21.73 21.43 6.88
CA GLU A 270 -20.85 20.36 7.37
C GLU A 270 -21.01 20.11 8.89
N THR A 271 -22.23 20.25 9.41
CA THR A 271 -22.51 20.06 10.84
C THR A 271 -23.14 18.69 11.06
N PHE A 272 -22.45 17.83 11.81
CA PHE A 272 -22.88 16.48 12.14
C PHE A 272 -23.24 16.38 13.62
N ILE A 273 -24.29 15.64 13.93
CA ILE A 273 -24.74 15.40 15.31
C ILE A 273 -24.42 13.97 15.69
N TRP A 274 -23.54 13.79 16.66
CA TRP A 274 -23.25 12.52 17.31
C TRP A 274 -23.87 12.48 18.70
N GLY A 275 -23.84 11.31 19.33
CA GLY A 275 -24.36 11.11 20.67
C GLY A 275 -23.25 10.66 21.61
N ALA A 276 -23.25 11.23 22.81
CA ALA A 276 -22.35 10.85 23.90
C ALA A 276 -23.13 10.57 25.18
N VAL A 277 -22.85 9.41 25.78
CA VAL A 277 -23.31 9.05 27.11
C VAL A 277 -22.10 8.67 27.96
N ALA A 278 -21.87 9.40 29.06
CA ALA A 278 -20.88 9.04 30.08
C ALA A 278 -21.59 8.40 31.26
N ASN A 279 -21.36 7.10 31.47
CA ASN A 279 -21.86 6.37 32.61
C ASN A 279 -20.80 6.38 33.74
N GLU A 280 -21.01 7.26 34.71
CA GLU A 280 -20.19 7.35 35.90
C GLU A 280 -20.77 6.46 37.00
N THR A 281 -20.00 5.45 37.42
CA THR A 281 -20.40 4.51 38.48
C THR A 281 -19.41 4.55 39.63
N ALA A 282 -19.89 4.67 40.86
CA ALA A 282 -19.05 4.69 42.05
C ALA A 282 -19.58 3.80 43.18
N THR A 283 -18.67 3.05 43.81
CA THR A 283 -18.94 2.38 45.10
C THR A 283 -18.49 3.29 46.22
N CYS A 284 -19.45 3.85 46.95
CA CYS A 284 -19.19 4.82 47.99
C CYS A 284 -18.63 4.18 49.26
N LYS A 285 -18.05 4.99 50.16
CA LYS A 285 -17.44 4.51 51.42
C LYS A 285 -18.37 3.64 52.29
N ASN A 286 -19.68 3.81 52.16
CA ASN A 286 -20.70 3.02 52.87
C ASN A 286 -21.13 1.74 52.13
N GLY A 287 -20.43 1.35 51.06
CA GLY A 287 -20.71 0.18 50.24
C GLY A 287 -21.89 0.33 49.28
N LYS A 288 -22.53 1.50 49.20
CA LYS A 288 -23.63 1.74 48.25
C LYS A 288 -23.07 2.10 46.88
N VAL A 289 -23.66 1.52 45.84
CA VAL A 289 -23.39 1.89 44.45
C VAL A 289 -24.24 3.10 44.08
N GLN A 290 -23.61 4.13 43.55
CA GLN A 290 -24.25 5.28 42.94
C GLN A 290 -23.87 5.35 41.46
N GLN A 291 -24.79 5.88 40.67
CA GLN A 291 -24.61 6.02 39.24
C GLN A 291 -25.06 7.42 38.80
N ARG A 292 -24.31 8.04 37.89
CA ARG A 292 -24.71 9.23 37.15
C ARG A 292 -24.51 8.97 35.67
N ILE A 293 -25.56 9.18 34.88
CA ILE A 293 -25.51 8.99 33.43
C ILE A 293 -25.64 10.37 32.80
N HIS A 294 -24.54 10.86 32.24
CA HIS A 294 -24.49 12.15 31.56
C HIS A 294 -24.79 11.91 30.08
N VAL A 295 -25.70 12.68 29.51
CA VAL A 295 -26.19 12.50 28.14
C VAL A 295 -26.04 13.82 27.39
N ALA A 296 -25.46 13.79 26.19
CA ALA A 296 -25.29 14.98 25.37
C ALA A 296 -25.34 14.69 23.87
N GLN A 297 -25.75 15.72 23.12
CA GLN A 297 -25.42 15.81 21.71
C GLN A 297 -23.97 16.26 21.55
N VAL A 298 -23.32 15.81 20.49
CA VAL A 298 -21.98 16.24 20.10
C VAL A 298 -22.09 16.83 18.70
N LYS A 299 -21.75 18.11 18.54
CA LYS A 299 -21.75 18.80 17.25
C LYS A 299 -20.33 18.88 16.73
N GLU A 300 -20.15 18.50 15.48
CA GLU A 300 -18.85 18.23 14.87
C GLU A 300 -18.86 18.68 13.40
N ARG A 301 -17.68 19.01 12.85
CA ARG A 301 -17.53 19.65 11.52
C ARG A 301 -17.12 18.71 10.37
N GLY A 302 -17.40 17.41 10.45
CA GLY A 302 -17.11 16.43 9.40
C GLY A 302 -15.65 15.99 9.29
N ASN A 303 -14.88 16.12 10.38
CA ASN A 303 -13.50 15.68 10.52
C ASN A 303 -13.32 14.57 11.59
N THR A 304 -14.41 13.95 12.05
CA THR A 304 -14.36 12.96 13.11
C THR A 304 -14.92 11.63 12.66
N TRP A 305 -14.14 10.58 12.88
CA TRP A 305 -14.56 9.20 12.70
C TRP A 305 -14.98 8.57 14.04
N PRO A 306 -15.79 7.49 14.02
CA PRO A 306 -16.26 6.85 15.25
C PRO A 306 -15.14 6.39 16.18
N ASP A 307 -14.01 5.95 15.62
CA ASP A 307 -12.83 5.50 16.36
C ASP A 307 -12.00 6.64 16.98
N GLN A 308 -12.29 7.90 16.60
CA GLN A 308 -11.67 9.10 17.18
C GLN A 308 -12.62 9.84 18.14
N LEU A 309 -13.90 9.46 18.15
CA LEU A 309 -14.94 10.22 18.83
C LEU A 309 -14.76 10.22 20.35
N GLU A 310 -14.29 9.11 20.94
CA GLU A 310 -14.11 8.99 22.39
C GLU A 310 -13.07 9.96 22.93
N ASP A 311 -11.89 10.00 22.31
CA ASP A 311 -10.81 10.90 22.72
C ASP A 311 -11.24 12.38 22.62
N LYS A 312 -11.94 12.76 21.55
CA LYS A 312 -12.43 14.13 21.35
C LYS A 312 -13.53 14.51 22.35
N VAL A 313 -14.50 13.60 22.55
CA VAL A 313 -15.64 13.82 23.45
C VAL A 313 -15.19 13.86 24.91
N SER A 314 -14.37 12.90 25.35
CA SER A 314 -13.88 12.85 26.73
C SER A 314 -13.05 14.09 27.07
N GLY A 315 -12.12 14.50 26.19
CA GLY A 315 -11.33 15.72 26.38
C GLY A 315 -12.18 16.99 26.49
N SER A 316 -13.25 17.11 25.70
CA SER A 316 -14.19 18.24 25.84
C SER A 316 -15.02 18.15 27.12
N ALA A 317 -15.50 16.95 27.47
CA ALA A 317 -16.38 16.73 28.59
C ALA A 317 -15.67 16.88 29.95
N GLU A 318 -14.41 16.50 30.08
CA GLU A 318 -13.62 16.70 31.31
C GLU A 318 -13.49 18.17 31.70
N ILE A 319 -13.59 19.08 30.72
CA ILE A 319 -13.55 20.53 30.94
C ILE A 319 -14.92 21.07 31.38
N THR A 320 -16.00 20.52 30.81
CA THR A 320 -17.35 21.10 30.93
C THR A 320 -18.28 20.35 31.87
N TRP A 321 -18.01 19.08 32.18
CA TRP A 321 -18.89 18.21 32.96
C TRP A 321 -18.26 17.86 34.30
N GLU A 322 -19.10 17.76 35.33
CA GLU A 322 -18.67 17.35 36.67
C GLU A 322 -18.71 15.82 36.82
N LEU A 323 -17.68 15.15 36.33
CA LEU A 323 -17.47 13.69 36.46
C LEU A 323 -16.73 13.36 37.78
N THR A 324 -17.37 13.68 38.91
CA THR A 324 -16.73 13.64 40.25
C THR A 324 -17.50 12.81 41.29
N LEU A 325 -18.34 11.86 40.90
CA LEU A 325 -19.17 11.04 41.80
C LEU A 325 -18.35 10.26 42.82
N ALA A 326 -17.25 9.63 42.37
CA ALA A 326 -16.37 8.87 43.25
C ALA A 326 -15.76 9.76 44.34
N GLU A 327 -15.28 10.95 43.97
CA GLU A 327 -14.76 11.95 44.90
C GLU A 327 -15.83 12.44 45.88
N ARG A 328 -17.03 12.76 45.36
CA ARG A 328 -18.17 13.24 46.17
C ARG A 328 -18.60 12.25 47.23
N CYS A 329 -18.57 10.94 46.94
CA CYS A 329 -18.94 9.92 47.92
C CYS A 329 -17.76 9.20 48.58
N LYS A 330 -16.54 9.72 48.41
CA LYS A 330 -15.28 9.21 48.99
C LYS A 330 -15.08 7.72 48.71
N GLY A 331 -15.39 7.31 47.50
CA GLY A 331 -15.38 5.93 47.03
C GLY A 331 -14.39 5.71 45.90
N THR A 332 -14.52 4.55 45.25
CA THR A 332 -13.84 4.24 43.98
C THR A 332 -14.89 4.21 42.87
N GLY A 333 -14.53 4.68 41.68
CA GLY A 333 -15.45 4.68 40.55
C GLY A 333 -14.73 4.65 39.21
N GLU A 334 -15.54 4.52 38.18
CA GLU A 334 -15.14 4.50 36.78
C GLU A 334 -16.12 5.33 35.95
N VAL A 335 -15.64 5.86 34.83
CA VAL A 335 -16.46 6.50 33.80
C VAL A 335 -16.36 5.64 32.55
N LYS A 336 -17.50 5.17 32.06
CA LYS A 336 -17.61 4.43 30.80
C LYS A 336 -18.30 5.28 29.75
N TRP A 337 -17.64 5.48 28.61
CA TRP A 337 -18.21 6.18 27.47
C TRP A 337 -19.01 5.23 26.57
N LEU A 338 -20.17 5.69 26.13
CA LEU A 338 -21.04 5.03 25.17
C LEU A 338 -21.37 6.06 24.08
N LEU A 339 -20.88 5.79 22.87
CA LEU A 339 -20.92 6.74 21.77
C LEU A 339 -21.66 6.15 20.58
N SER A 340 -22.31 7.01 19.80
CA SER A 340 -22.95 6.61 18.55
C SER A 340 -21.91 6.18 17.49
N SER A 341 -22.19 5.11 16.75
CA SER A 341 -21.31 4.61 15.68
C SER A 341 -21.38 5.41 14.37
N ALA A 342 -22.34 6.33 14.25
CA ALA A 342 -22.52 7.25 13.13
C ALA A 342 -23.29 8.50 13.61
N PRO A 343 -23.25 9.60 12.85
CA PRO A 343 -24.09 10.76 13.13
C PRO A 343 -25.58 10.45 12.97
N PHE A 344 -26.42 11.24 13.63
CA PHE A 344 -27.88 11.15 13.58
C PHE A 344 -28.49 12.07 12.51
N SER A 345 -29.49 11.54 11.80
CA SER A 345 -30.24 12.25 10.76
C SER A 345 -31.11 13.38 11.29
N ASP A 346 -31.62 13.23 12.52
CA ASP A 346 -32.57 14.12 13.18
C ASP A 346 -32.42 14.03 14.71
N ASP A 347 -33.00 14.99 15.43
CA ASP A 347 -32.94 15.03 16.89
C ASP A 347 -33.80 13.92 17.53
N GLU A 348 -34.79 13.39 16.79
CA GLU A 348 -35.64 12.29 17.26
C GLU A 348 -34.84 10.98 17.28
N ALA A 349 -34.06 10.70 16.24
CA ALA A 349 -33.16 9.56 16.16
C ALA A 349 -32.10 9.60 17.26
N TYR A 350 -31.54 10.79 17.53
CA TYR A 350 -30.63 10.99 18.67
C TYR A 350 -31.32 10.67 19.99
N LYS A 351 -32.51 11.23 20.26
CA LYS A 351 -33.24 11.00 21.52
C LYS A 351 -33.59 9.52 21.71
N ALA A 352 -34.10 8.87 20.67
CA ALA A 352 -34.42 7.44 20.72
C ALA A 352 -33.18 6.58 21.03
N TRP A 353 -32.02 6.93 20.45
CA TRP A 353 -30.76 6.29 20.79
C TRP A 353 -30.33 6.58 22.24
N ALA A 354 -30.42 7.83 22.68
CA ALA A 354 -30.01 8.26 24.01
C ALA A 354 -30.85 7.57 25.10
N ASP A 355 -32.18 7.58 24.96
CA ASP A 355 -33.12 6.93 25.89
C ASP A 355 -32.81 5.44 26.03
N LYS A 356 -32.63 4.76 24.90
CA LYS A 356 -32.24 3.34 24.87
C LYS A 356 -30.87 3.10 25.52
N THR A 357 -29.87 3.93 25.20
CA THR A 357 -28.52 3.80 25.75
C THR A 357 -28.51 4.01 27.26
N VAL A 358 -29.28 4.97 27.77
CA VAL A 358 -29.46 5.24 29.20
C VAL A 358 -30.16 4.07 29.89
N GLU A 359 -31.22 3.51 29.28
CA GLU A 359 -31.90 2.32 29.80
C GLU A 359 -30.95 1.13 29.91
N GLU A 360 -30.17 0.85 28.86
CA GLU A 360 -29.19 -0.24 28.83
C GLU A 360 -28.01 -0.03 29.79
N ALA A 361 -27.62 1.23 30.03
CA ALA A 361 -26.54 1.57 30.95
C ALA A 361 -26.99 1.60 32.42
N SER A 362 -28.28 1.77 32.70
CA SER A 362 -28.82 1.92 34.05
C SER A 362 -28.73 0.62 34.85
N ASP A 363 -28.09 0.67 36.02
CA ASP A 363 -28.07 -0.45 36.96
C ASP A 363 -29.25 -0.32 37.95
N ALA A 364 -30.17 -1.27 37.91
CA ALA A 364 -31.33 -1.30 38.81
C ALA A 364 -30.95 -1.40 40.30
N ALA A 365 -29.75 -1.88 40.62
CA ALA A 365 -29.23 -1.94 41.99
C ALA A 365 -28.56 -0.63 42.45
N ALA A 366 -28.24 0.28 41.53
CA ALA A 366 -27.60 1.55 41.83
C ALA A 366 -28.63 2.67 42.06
N LYS A 367 -28.29 3.63 42.92
CA LYS A 367 -29.01 4.91 42.94
C LYS A 367 -28.56 5.73 41.73
N SER A 368 -29.35 5.70 40.66
CA SER A 368 -29.04 6.38 39.39
C SER A 368 -29.67 7.77 39.28
N ALA A 369 -28.98 8.67 38.58
CA ALA A 369 -29.50 9.95 38.13
C ALA A 369 -29.04 10.20 36.68
N VAL A 370 -29.97 10.58 35.82
CA VAL A 370 -29.68 11.00 34.44
C VAL A 370 -29.49 12.52 34.43
N ILE A 371 -28.43 12.99 33.79
CA ILE A 371 -28.08 14.40 33.70
C ILE A 371 -27.95 14.76 32.22
N GLU A 372 -28.94 15.48 31.71
CA GLU A 372 -28.87 16.12 30.39
C GLU A 372 -27.81 17.22 30.42
N GLN A 373 -26.84 17.13 29.53
CA GLN A 373 -25.75 18.09 29.39
C GLN A 373 -25.98 18.99 28.20
N GLU A 374 -25.38 20.18 28.23
CA GLU A 374 -25.29 21.03 27.06
C GLU A 374 -24.53 20.34 25.91
N PRO A 375 -24.89 20.60 24.64
CA PRO A 375 -24.21 19.98 23.50
C PRO A 375 -22.71 20.30 23.47
N LEU A 376 -21.89 19.25 23.32
CA LEU A 376 -20.44 19.40 23.12
C LEU A 376 -20.13 19.93 21.71
N GLN A 377 -19.08 20.73 21.60
CA GLN A 377 -18.52 21.19 20.33
C GLN A 377 -17.11 20.60 20.21
N ILE A 378 -16.87 19.79 19.18
CA ILE A 378 -15.56 19.15 18.93
C ILE A 378 -15.02 19.45 17.53
#